data_AF-A0A327YRD5-F1
#
_entry.id   AF-A0A327YRD5-F1
#
_cell.length_a   1.000
_cell.length_b   1.000
_cell.length_c   1.000
_cell.angle_alpha   90.00
_cell.angle_beta   90.00
_cell.angle_gamma   90.00
#
_symmetry.space_group_name_H-M   'P 1'
#
loop_
_entity.id
_entity.type
_entity.pdbx_description
1 polymer ?
#
loop_
_entity_poly.entity_id
_entity_poly.type
_entity_poly.pdbx_seq_one_letter_code
_entity_poly.pdbx_strand_id
1 'polypeptide(L)'
;MILIHLEEDMTRLEDEREHIVEVLKELGEEIRRLKAQIEEGEATSKTETGKLMSDVRYWMRASHETEAQIANVRRKQKGLAGDWALDLERARDEIGCRMARLRRCCGAGTIPE
;
A
#
# COMPACT_ATOMS: atom_id res chain seq x y z
N MET A 1 -16.66 4.06 12.34
CA MET A 1 -16.23 2.66 12.21
C MET A 1 -15.80 2.41 10.76
N ILE A 2 -14.64 2.96 10.39
CA ILE A 2 -13.96 2.85 9.08
C ILE A 2 -12.45 2.77 9.35
N LEU A 3 -11.96 3.53 10.34
CA LEU A 3 -10.58 3.50 10.82
C LEU A 3 -10.12 2.09 11.23
N ILE A 4 -10.94 1.34 11.98
CA ILE A 4 -10.61 -0.01 12.47
C ILE A 4 -10.32 -0.98 11.30
N HIS A 5 -11.12 -0.94 10.23
CA HIS A 5 -10.88 -1.79 9.06
C HIS A 5 -9.62 -1.39 8.27
N LEU A 6 -9.24 -0.11 8.26
CA LEU A 6 -7.98 0.32 7.62
C LEU A 6 -6.74 -0.08 8.44
N GLU A 7 -6.87 -0.18 9.75
CA GLU A 7 -5.81 -0.69 10.64
C GLU A 7 -5.64 -2.20 10.45
N GLU A 8 -6.75 -2.96 10.44
CA GLU A 8 -6.76 -4.41 10.17
C GLU A 8 -6.20 -4.74 8.77
N ASP A 9 -6.58 -3.98 7.75
CA ASP A 9 -6.06 -4.14 6.39
C ASP A 9 -4.56 -3.84 6.32
N MET A 10 -4.09 -2.82 7.03
CA MET A 10 -2.66 -2.48 7.07
C MET A 10 -1.85 -3.59 7.73
N THR A 11 -2.28 -4.07 8.89
CA THR A 11 -1.57 -5.15 9.61
C THR A 11 -1.49 -6.40 8.75
N ARG A 12 -2.59 -6.77 8.08
CA ARG A 12 -2.60 -7.93 7.17
C ARG A 12 -1.61 -7.78 6.01
N LEU A 13 -1.54 -6.58 5.42
CA LEU A 13 -0.62 -6.30 4.31
C LEU A 13 0.84 -6.24 4.76
N GLU A 14 1.12 -5.78 5.98
CA GLU A 14 2.45 -5.78 6.56
C GLU A 14 2.93 -7.21 6.87
N ASP A 15 2.04 -8.07 7.38
CA ASP A 15 2.32 -9.49 7.58
C ASP A 15 2.59 -10.20 6.23
N GLU A 16 1.77 -9.93 5.22
CA GLU A 16 1.94 -10.46 3.87
C GLU A 16 3.28 -10.00 3.26
N ARG A 17 3.65 -8.74 3.47
CA ARG A 17 4.93 -8.19 3.03
C ARG A 17 6.11 -8.90 3.70
N GLU A 18 6.05 -9.12 5.01
CA GLU A 18 7.13 -9.81 5.73
C GLU A 18 7.28 -11.25 5.23
N HIS A 19 6.16 -11.95 5.02
CA HIS A 19 6.20 -13.28 4.45
C HIS A 19 6.81 -13.31 3.03
N ILE A 20 6.46 -12.36 2.16
CA ILE A 20 7.08 -12.24 0.83
C ILE A 20 8.59 -12.01 0.94
N VAL A 21 9.04 -11.21 1.92
CA VAL A 21 10.47 -10.97 2.16
C VAL A 21 11.19 -12.25 2.58
N GLU A 22 10.60 -13.06 3.45
CA GLU A 22 11.15 -14.36 3.85
C GLU A 22 11.32 -15.29 2.64
N VAL A 23 10.25 -15.46 1.84
CA VAL A 23 10.28 -16.34 0.68
C VAL A 23 11.30 -15.87 -0.38
N LEU A 24 11.39 -14.56 -0.64
CA LEU A 24 12.40 -14.02 -1.56
C LEU A 24 13.83 -14.23 -1.08
N LYS A 25 14.09 -14.20 0.24
CA LYS A 25 15.40 -14.54 0.80
C LYS A 25 15.74 -16.00 0.55
N GLU A 26 14.80 -16.91 0.82
CA GLU A 26 14.96 -18.36 0.60
C GLU A 26 15.25 -18.66 -0.87
N LEU A 27 14.45 -18.13 -1.80
CA LEU A 27 14.69 -18.28 -3.24
C LEU A 27 16.05 -17.72 -3.66
N GLY A 28 16.48 -16.62 -3.04
CA GLY A 28 17.81 -16.05 -3.26
C GLY A 28 18.95 -16.97 -2.79
N GLU A 29 18.75 -17.75 -1.73
CA GLU A 29 19.70 -18.77 -1.30
C GLU A 29 19.71 -19.97 -2.26
N GLU A 30 18.55 -20.43 -2.71
CA GLU A 30 18.44 -21.52 -3.68
C GLU A 30 19.14 -21.17 -5.00
N ILE A 31 18.98 -19.94 -5.50
CA ILE A 31 19.71 -19.46 -6.69
C ILE A 31 21.23 -19.51 -6.46
N ARG A 32 21.70 -19.10 -5.28
CA ARG A 32 23.14 -19.15 -4.95
C ARG A 32 23.66 -20.58 -4.92
N ARG A 33 22.88 -21.53 -4.38
CA ARG A 33 23.23 -22.95 -4.37
C ARG A 33 23.31 -23.51 -5.79
N LEU A 34 22.30 -23.26 -6.63
CA LEU A 34 22.33 -23.68 -8.03
C LEU A 34 23.53 -23.10 -8.78
N LYS A 35 23.88 -21.84 -8.52
CA LYS A 35 25.06 -21.21 -9.12
C LYS A 35 26.35 -21.94 -8.73
N ALA A 36 26.51 -22.30 -7.45
CA ALA A 36 27.68 -23.05 -6.99
C ALA A 36 27.78 -24.43 -7.65
N GLN A 37 26.66 -25.15 -7.76
CA GLN A 37 26.62 -26.46 -8.44
C GLN A 37 27.04 -26.37 -9.91
N ILE A 38 26.59 -25.34 -10.63
CA ILE A 38 27.00 -25.09 -12.02
C ILE A 38 28.50 -24.79 -12.10
N GLU A 39 29.05 -24.01 -11.16
CA GLU A 39 30.49 -23.70 -11.10
C GLU A 39 31.34 -24.95 -10.78
N GLU A 40 30.81 -25.89 -9.99
CA GLU A 40 31.41 -27.18 -9.68
C GLU A 40 31.27 -28.21 -10.82
N GLY A 41 30.55 -27.87 -11.89
CA GLY A 41 30.32 -28.74 -13.04
C GLY A 41 29.27 -29.83 -12.80
N GLU A 42 28.46 -29.71 -11.74
CA GLU A 42 27.35 -30.61 -11.49
C GLU A 42 26.24 -30.41 -12.54
N ALA A 43 25.59 -31.51 -12.92
CA ALA A 43 24.46 -31.46 -13.85
C ALA A 43 23.21 -30.94 -13.13
N THR A 44 22.89 -29.66 -13.32
CA THR A 44 21.62 -29.08 -12.85
C THR A 44 20.45 -29.42 -13.76
N SER A 45 19.30 -29.75 -13.17
CA SER A 45 18.07 -30.03 -13.91
C SER A 45 17.45 -28.74 -14.47
N LYS A 46 17.30 -28.67 -15.81
CA LYS A 46 16.65 -27.53 -16.48
C LYS A 46 15.21 -27.27 -16.00
N THR A 47 14.49 -28.33 -15.60
CA THR A 47 13.12 -28.19 -15.10
C THR A 47 13.08 -27.54 -13.73
N GLU A 48 14.01 -27.90 -12.84
CA GLU A 48 14.14 -27.31 -11.50
C GLU A 48 14.56 -25.84 -11.57
N THR A 49 15.57 -25.51 -12.39
CA THR A 49 15.96 -24.11 -12.63
C THR A 49 14.80 -23.31 -13.22
N GLY A 50 14.04 -23.90 -14.16
CA GLY A 50 12.87 -23.25 -14.76
C GLY A 50 11.77 -22.93 -13.75
N LYS A 51 11.50 -23.87 -12.83
CA LYS A 51 10.53 -23.70 -11.74
C LYS A 51 10.99 -22.62 -10.75
N LEU A 52 12.25 -22.65 -10.34
CA LEU A 52 12.81 -21.64 -9.45
C LEU A 52 12.66 -20.23 -10.05
N MET A 53 12.93 -20.09 -11.34
CA MET A 53 12.77 -18.81 -12.03
C MET A 53 11.31 -18.39 -12.24
N SER A 54 10.35 -19.31 -12.31
CA SER A 54 8.94 -18.93 -12.27
C SER A 54 8.52 -18.44 -10.89
N ASP A 55 9.00 -19.10 -9.84
CA ASP A 55 8.64 -18.79 -8.45
C ASP A 55 9.19 -17.41 -8.06
N VAL A 56 10.43 -17.09 -8.42
CA VAL A 56 11.00 -15.74 -8.23
C VAL A 56 10.18 -14.66 -8.94
N ARG A 57 9.80 -14.88 -10.21
CA ARG A 57 8.98 -13.91 -10.95
C ARG A 57 7.60 -13.71 -10.33
N TYR A 58 7.00 -14.79 -9.81
CA TYR A 58 5.73 -14.73 -9.09
C TYR A 58 5.85 -13.87 -7.84
N TRP A 59 6.83 -14.16 -6.98
CA TRP A 59 7.01 -13.45 -5.70
C TRP A 59 7.45 -11.99 -5.87
N MET A 60 8.21 -11.66 -6.92
CA MET A 60 8.47 -10.26 -7.27
C MET A 60 7.19 -9.51 -7.63
N ARG A 61 6.27 -10.13 -8.39
CA ARG A 61 4.99 -9.52 -8.74
C ARG A 61 4.11 -9.34 -7.50
N ALA A 62 4.02 -10.37 -6.65
CA ALA A 62 3.30 -10.31 -5.39
C ALA A 62 3.83 -9.16 -4.52
N SER A 63 5.15 -9.04 -4.37
CA SER A 63 5.79 -7.93 -3.65
C SER A 63 5.37 -6.55 -4.18
N HIS A 64 5.42 -6.34 -5.50
CA HIS A 64 4.99 -5.08 -6.11
C HIS A 64 3.52 -4.77 -5.86
N GLU A 65 2.65 -5.79 -5.90
CA GLU A 65 1.22 -5.64 -5.66
C GLU A 65 0.92 -5.30 -4.19
N THR A 66 1.52 -6.02 -3.24
CA THR A 66 1.37 -5.76 -1.80
C THR A 66 1.85 -4.36 -1.45
N GLU A 67 2.99 -3.91 -1.98
CA GLU A 67 3.49 -2.53 -1.78
C GLU A 67 2.53 -1.46 -2.34
N ALA A 68 1.92 -1.71 -3.50
CA ALA A 68 0.91 -0.82 -4.07
C ALA A 68 -0.36 -0.74 -3.19
N GLN A 69 -0.78 -1.88 -2.62
CA GLN A 69 -1.91 -1.94 -1.70
C GLN A 69 -1.60 -1.20 -0.38
N ILE A 70 -0.41 -1.40 0.21
CA ILE A 70 0.05 -0.67 1.40
C ILE A 70 0.04 0.84 1.12
N ALA A 71 0.59 1.27 -0.01
CA ALA A 71 0.59 2.69 -0.40
C ALA A 71 -0.84 3.26 -0.50
N ASN A 72 -1.80 2.47 -1.00
CA ASN A 72 -3.21 2.86 -1.07
C ASN A 72 -3.83 2.98 0.33
N VAL A 73 -3.65 1.99 1.21
CA VAL A 73 -4.16 2.05 2.59
C VAL A 73 -3.56 3.25 3.34
N ARG A 74 -2.25 3.53 3.17
CA ARG A 74 -1.60 4.72 3.74
C ARG A 74 -2.21 6.03 3.21
N ARG A 75 -2.60 6.09 1.93
CA ARG A 75 -3.30 7.27 1.39
C ARG A 75 -4.69 7.43 2.03
N LYS A 76 -5.45 6.33 2.15
CA LYS A 76 -6.77 6.32 2.79
C LYS A 76 -6.71 6.74 4.26
N GLN A 77 -5.72 6.24 5.03
CA GLN A 77 -5.50 6.65 6.42
C GLN A 77 -5.24 8.15 6.57
N LYS A 78 -4.55 8.77 5.61
CA LYS A 78 -4.30 10.22 5.58
C LYS A 78 -5.51 11.06 5.14
N GLY A 79 -6.68 10.44 4.94
CA GLY A 79 -7.89 11.13 4.48
C GLY A 79 -7.83 11.57 3.01
N LEU A 80 -6.86 11.07 2.24
CA LEU A 80 -6.73 11.37 0.82
C LEU A 80 -7.76 10.55 0.04
N ALA A 81 -8.94 11.12 -0.22
CA ALA A 81 -9.98 10.51 -1.04
C ALA A 81 -9.75 10.81 -2.53
N GLY A 82 -9.21 9.84 -3.29
CA GLY A 82 -8.98 9.91 -4.75
C GLY A 82 -7.54 10.21 -5.16
N ASP A 83 -7.32 10.48 -6.46
CA ASP A 83 -6.02 10.90 -7.02
C ASP A 83 -5.63 12.35 -6.65
N TRP A 84 -6.47 13.03 -5.88
CA TRP A 84 -6.26 14.40 -5.41
C TRP A 84 -6.32 14.45 -3.88
N ALA A 85 -5.31 15.05 -3.29
CA ALA A 85 -5.19 15.23 -1.85
C ALA A 85 -6.17 16.30 -1.34
N LEU A 86 -7.39 15.92 -0.96
CA LEU A 86 -8.31 16.81 -0.26
C LEU A 86 -8.09 16.69 1.26
N ASP A 87 -7.53 17.73 1.88
CA ASP A 87 -7.37 17.83 3.34
C ASP A 87 -8.73 18.10 3.99
N LEU A 88 -9.35 17.05 4.53
CA LEU A 88 -10.68 17.12 5.14
C LEU A 88 -10.67 17.90 6.47
N GLU A 89 -9.55 17.96 7.19
CA GLU A 89 -9.47 18.75 8.43
C GLU A 89 -9.45 20.23 8.11
N ARG A 90 -8.57 20.63 7.19
CA ARG A 90 -8.53 22.01 6.70
C ARG A 90 -9.85 22.42 6.06
N ALA A 91 -10.45 21.56 5.25
CA ALA A 91 -11.75 21.83 4.66
C ALA A 91 -12.84 22.01 5.72
N ARG A 92 -12.86 21.17 6.77
CA ARG A 92 -13.78 21.29 7.91
C ARG A 92 -13.59 22.62 8.63
N ASP A 93 -12.35 23.04 8.87
CA ASP A 93 -12.06 24.31 9.55
C ASP A 93 -12.45 25.52 8.70
N GLU A 94 -12.16 25.50 7.40
CA GLU A 94 -12.55 26.55 6.47
C GLU A 94 -14.08 26.66 6.34
N ILE A 95 -14.77 25.53 6.21
CA ILE A 95 -16.24 25.47 6.16
C ILE A 95 -16.83 25.93 7.48
N GLY A 96 -16.33 25.44 8.62
CA GLY A 96 -16.77 25.82 9.96
C GLY A 96 -16.62 27.32 10.20
N CYS A 97 -15.48 27.90 9.81
CA CYS A 97 -15.26 29.35 9.87
C CYS A 97 -16.26 30.13 9.01
N ARG A 98 -16.52 29.68 7.78
CA ARG A 98 -17.52 30.33 6.88
C ARG A 98 -18.92 30.24 7.48
N MET A 99 -19.34 29.08 7.96
CA MET A 99 -20.63 28.91 8.64
C MET A 99 -20.73 29.77 9.89
N ALA A 100 -19.67 29.90 10.69
CA ALA A 100 -19.63 30.76 11.86
C ALA A 100 -19.73 32.25 11.51
N ARG A 101 -19.25 32.67 10.33
CA ARG A 101 -19.46 34.04 9.81
C ARG A 101 -20.91 34.24 9.39
N LEU A 102 -21.50 33.30 8.64
CA LEU A 102 -22.91 33.36 8.25
C LEU A 102 -23.84 33.38 9.46
N ARG A 103 -23.55 32.58 10.49
CA ARG A 103 -24.28 32.60 11.77
C ARG A 103 -24.20 33.95 12.49
N ARG A 104 -23.05 34.63 12.41
CA ARG A 104 -22.91 36.01 12.93
C ARG A 104 -23.69 37.03 12.10
N CYS A 105 -23.97 36.74 10.83
CA CYS A 105 -24.80 37.57 9.96
C CYS A 105 -26.32 37.31 10.10
N CYS A 106 -26.78 36.40 10.97
CA CYS A 106 -28.20 36.03 11.14
C CYS A 106 -29.15 37.15 11.64
N GLY A 107 -28.74 38.41 11.59
CA GLY A 107 -29.60 39.59 11.77
C GLY A 107 -29.25 40.76 10.85
N ALA A 108 -28.37 40.57 9.87
CA ALA A 108 -27.92 41.62 8.95
C ALA A 108 -28.62 41.47 7.59
N GLY A 109 -29.81 42.04 7.47
CA GLY A 109 -30.41 42.40 6.19
C GLY A 109 -31.56 41.52 5.73
N THR A 110 -32.79 41.96 6.02
CA THR A 110 -33.89 41.79 5.05
C THR A 110 -33.47 42.44 3.74
N ILE A 111 -33.40 41.65 2.68
CA ILE A 111 -33.22 42.15 1.32
C ILE A 111 -34.56 42.78 0.91
N PRO A 112 -34.63 44.08 0.55
CA PRO A 112 -35.86 44.66 0.02
C PRO A 112 -36.20 44.00 -1.32
N GLU A 113 -37.49 43.68 -1.53
CA GLU A 113 -38.04 43.21 -2.80
C GLU A 113 -37.90 44.24 -3.93
#